data_AF-A0A1V4VRJ0-F1
#
_entry.id   AF-A0A1V4VRJ0-F1
#
_cell.length_a   1.000
_cell.length_b   1.000
_cell.length_c   1.000
_cell.angle_alpha   90.00
_cell.angle_beta   90.00
_cell.angle_gamma   90.00
#
_symmetry.space_group_name_H-M   'P 1'
#
loop_
_entity.id
_entity.type
_entity.pdbx_description
1 polymer ?
#
loop_
_entity_poly.entity_id
_entity_poly.type
_entity_poly.pdbx_seq_one_letter_code
_entity_poly.pdbx_strand_id
1 'polypeptide(L)'
;MFLILIGVAAGVLTAGNMLVIPLCLIFGAVILYLAGAHQVPAPDRKFLFKLALGALLVRLLFIVATHSFDTAFISYVNTSDALYYEYMGRLISDTWHEGESIVINKANYGYLYWNGLFYFLAGFKPDLLRVLNSIAAIGTGLCLYFISLKLSGARAARISFVLAAFFPSAILWSSLNLKDSLIIFLITLIVKQNLELMERFKIGKVLFMCLLLMALVSLRFYVGILLAICISVSYIFTATKFLWWQRFAYTLAIFLIAGLALQQMGYGFLGTDYILSQSIETIGEQHQKGAYGEAAFAGEVAFNSYADALKYLPVGIFYFLFAPLPWQSVGQIRIIAVPEMIFLYISYYYFIRGAKQLWRHQRGACLFFLLVIVFFGFIYSLGSSNMGGLYRVRLQVIMIAFILISEGMQGSWTLTRIFGRLVKRKSITG
;
A
#
# COMPACT_ATOMS: atom_id res chain seq x y z
N MET A 1 -30.74 -19.07 17.83
CA MET A 1 -29.29 -18.74 17.72
C MET A 1 -29.03 -17.47 16.91
N PHE A 2 -29.61 -17.30 15.71
CA PHE A 2 -29.44 -16.10 14.86
C PHE A 2 -29.97 -14.79 15.51
N LEU A 3 -31.12 -14.84 16.17
CA LEU A 3 -31.69 -13.69 16.89
C LEU A 3 -30.89 -13.27 18.13
N ILE A 4 -30.19 -14.21 18.77
CA ILE A 4 -29.32 -13.94 19.93
C ILE A 4 -28.03 -13.26 19.45
N LEU A 5 -27.47 -13.68 18.32
CA LEU A 5 -26.33 -13.01 17.68
C LEU A 5 -26.67 -11.59 17.23
N ILE A 6 -27.88 -11.37 16.70
CA ILE A 6 -28.37 -10.03 16.35
C ILE A 6 -28.60 -9.19 17.61
N GLY A 7 -29.17 -9.77 18.68
CA GLY A 7 -29.36 -9.09 19.96
C GLY A 7 -28.06 -8.71 20.65
N VAL A 8 -27.05 -9.58 20.60
CA VAL A 8 -25.69 -9.28 21.10
C VAL A 8 -25.01 -8.24 20.22
N ALA A 9 -25.13 -8.33 18.90
CA ALA A 9 -24.61 -7.31 17.99
C ALA A 9 -25.28 -5.94 18.21
N ALA A 10 -26.60 -5.90 18.38
CA ALA A 10 -27.36 -4.70 18.70
C ALA A 10 -27.03 -4.14 20.09
N GLY A 11 -26.80 -5.01 21.08
CA GLY A 11 -26.36 -4.61 22.42
C GLY A 11 -24.95 -4.02 22.45
N VAL A 12 -24.02 -4.59 21.66
CA VAL A 12 -22.67 -4.05 21.47
C VAL A 12 -22.68 -2.75 20.65
N LEU A 13 -23.66 -2.57 19.76
CA LEU A 13 -23.84 -1.34 18.98
C LEU A 13 -24.44 -0.17 19.78
N THR A 14 -25.06 -0.41 20.94
CA THR A 14 -25.83 0.60 21.69
C THR A 14 -25.15 1.11 22.97
N ALA A 15 -24.09 0.43 23.45
CA ALA A 15 -23.31 0.93 24.58
C ALA A 15 -22.24 1.94 24.10
N GLY A 16 -22.25 3.17 24.62
CA GLY A 16 -21.46 4.32 24.15
C GLY A 16 -19.93 4.17 24.11
N ASN A 17 -19.36 3.06 24.59
CA ASN A 17 -17.93 2.71 24.48
C ASN A 17 -17.65 1.46 23.62
N MET A 18 -18.67 0.82 23.04
CA MET A 18 -18.55 -0.48 22.37
C MET A 18 -18.59 -0.43 20.84
N LEU A 19 -18.85 0.71 20.20
CA LEU A 19 -18.84 0.85 18.74
C LEU A 19 -17.49 0.50 18.08
N VAL A 20 -16.39 0.54 18.84
CA VAL A 20 -15.06 0.10 18.40
C VAL A 20 -15.08 -1.33 17.82
N ILE A 21 -15.73 -2.28 18.51
CA ILE A 21 -15.72 -3.69 18.09
C ILE A 21 -16.54 -3.89 16.80
N PRO A 22 -17.80 -3.43 16.70
CA PRO A 22 -18.57 -3.48 15.46
C PRO A 22 -17.87 -2.77 14.29
N LEU A 23 -17.26 -1.60 14.51
CA LEU A 23 -16.53 -0.89 13.46
C LEU A 23 -15.35 -1.71 12.93
N CYS A 24 -14.55 -2.30 13.82
CA CYS A 24 -13.47 -3.21 13.44
C CYS A 24 -13.99 -4.44 12.67
N LEU A 25 -15.09 -5.04 13.11
CA LEU A 25 -15.69 -6.22 12.47
C LEU A 25 -16.25 -5.89 11.08
N ILE A 26 -16.99 -4.78 10.96
CA ILE A 26 -17.57 -4.32 9.70
C ILE A 26 -16.45 -3.95 8.72
N PHE A 27 -15.50 -3.13 9.15
CA PHE A 27 -14.36 -2.75 8.31
C PHE A 27 -13.56 -3.97 7.89
N GLY A 28 -13.27 -4.89 8.82
CA GLY A 28 -12.56 -6.12 8.50
C GLY A 28 -13.33 -7.03 7.55
N ALA A 29 -14.64 -7.19 7.72
CA ALA A 29 -15.47 -7.94 6.78
C ALA A 29 -15.42 -7.32 5.38
N VAL A 30 -15.52 -5.99 5.26
CA VAL A 30 -15.42 -5.27 3.99
C VAL A 30 -14.06 -5.48 3.34
N ILE A 31 -12.95 -5.26 4.06
CA ILE A 31 -11.59 -5.45 3.54
C ILE A 31 -11.37 -6.88 3.07
N LEU A 32 -11.74 -7.88 3.89
CA LEU A 32 -11.57 -9.29 3.56
C LEU A 32 -12.45 -9.70 2.37
N TYR A 33 -13.68 -9.18 2.30
CA TYR A 33 -14.58 -9.42 1.17
C TYR A 33 -14.00 -8.85 -0.14
N LEU A 34 -13.57 -7.58 -0.13
CA LEU A 34 -12.96 -6.90 -1.28
C LEU A 34 -11.66 -7.57 -1.73
N ALA A 35 -10.83 -8.00 -0.77
CA ALA A 35 -9.61 -8.75 -1.05
C ALA A 35 -9.90 -10.14 -1.65
N GLY A 36 -11.13 -10.66 -1.48
CA GLY A 36 -11.58 -11.94 -2.03
C GLY A 36 -11.40 -13.12 -1.08
N ALA A 37 -11.33 -12.91 0.25
CA ALA A 37 -11.11 -13.97 1.24
C ALA A 37 -12.09 -15.15 1.12
N HIS A 38 -13.33 -14.90 0.69
CA HIS A 38 -14.35 -15.92 0.45
C HIS A 38 -13.99 -16.87 -0.72
N GLN A 39 -13.09 -16.48 -1.60
CA GLN A 39 -12.65 -17.23 -2.78
C GLN A 39 -11.36 -18.05 -2.53
N VAL A 40 -10.83 -18.04 -1.29
CA VAL A 40 -9.61 -18.78 -0.97
C VAL A 40 -9.81 -20.28 -1.19
N PRO A 41 -8.94 -20.95 -1.98
CA PRO A 41 -9.02 -22.39 -2.19
C PRO A 41 -8.96 -23.18 -0.88
N ALA A 42 -9.77 -24.24 -0.78
CA ALA A 42 -9.84 -25.11 0.40
C ALA A 42 -8.47 -25.53 1.00
N PRO A 43 -7.45 -25.95 0.21
CA PRO A 43 -6.15 -26.36 0.77
C PRO A 43 -5.40 -25.20 1.47
N ASP A 44 -5.68 -23.95 1.09
CA ASP A 44 -4.92 -22.79 1.55
C ASP A 44 -5.61 -22.06 2.70
N ARG A 45 -6.90 -22.32 2.95
CA ARG A 45 -7.70 -21.62 3.99
C ARG A 45 -7.06 -21.68 5.38
N LYS A 46 -6.72 -22.88 5.86
CA LYS A 46 -6.10 -23.05 7.20
C LYS A 46 -4.73 -22.40 7.28
N PHE A 47 -3.96 -22.41 6.19
CA PHE A 47 -2.64 -21.81 6.12
C PHE A 47 -2.72 -20.28 6.17
N LEU A 48 -3.52 -19.68 5.28
CA LEU A 48 -3.72 -18.23 5.22
C LEU A 48 -4.36 -17.69 6.49
N PHE A 49 -5.36 -18.38 7.06
CA PHE A 49 -5.99 -17.94 8.31
C PHE A 49 -4.98 -17.86 9.46
N LYS A 50 -4.15 -18.90 9.66
CA LYS A 50 -3.13 -18.90 10.72
C LYS A 50 -2.09 -17.81 10.54
N LEU A 51 -1.65 -17.59 9.30
CA LEU A 51 -0.68 -16.54 9.00
C LEU A 51 -1.28 -15.14 9.11
N ALA A 52 -2.51 -14.93 8.65
CA ALA A 52 -3.22 -13.66 8.80
C ALA A 52 -3.43 -13.33 10.28
N LEU A 53 -3.85 -14.32 11.09
CA LEU A 53 -3.99 -14.15 12.53
C LEU A 53 -2.65 -13.86 13.20
N GLY A 54 -1.59 -14.61 12.86
CA GLY A 54 -0.25 -14.35 13.38
C GLY A 54 0.27 -12.96 13.01
N ALA A 55 0.06 -12.53 11.76
CA ALA A 55 0.44 -11.20 11.29
C ALA A 55 -0.35 -10.08 11.99
N LEU A 56 -1.64 -10.31 12.29
CA LEU A 56 -2.46 -9.39 13.08
C LEU A 56 -1.95 -9.32 14.52
N LEU A 57 -1.72 -10.47 15.16
CA LEU A 57 -1.24 -10.55 16.54
C LEU A 57 0.11 -9.84 16.70
N VAL A 58 1.06 -10.02 15.77
CA VAL A 58 2.34 -9.31 15.82
C VAL A 58 2.15 -7.79 15.79
N ARG A 59 1.23 -7.28 14.96
CA ARG A 59 0.92 -5.84 14.90
C ARG A 59 0.23 -5.34 16.17
N LEU A 60 -0.71 -6.12 16.72
CA LEU A 60 -1.38 -5.79 17.98
C LEU A 60 -0.38 -5.78 19.15
N LEU A 61 0.53 -6.75 19.23
CA LEU A 61 1.61 -6.77 20.21
C LEU A 61 2.53 -5.56 20.04
N PHE A 62 2.82 -5.15 18.81
CA PHE A 62 3.60 -3.95 18.55
C PHE A 62 2.87 -2.68 18.99
N ILE A 63 1.55 -2.58 18.77
CA ILE A 63 0.71 -1.48 19.29
C ILE A 63 0.78 -1.44 20.82
N VAL A 64 0.63 -2.57 21.50
CA VAL A 64 0.77 -2.65 22.97
C VAL A 64 2.18 -2.23 23.41
N ALA A 65 3.22 -2.67 22.69
CA ALA A 65 4.59 -2.30 22.98
C ALA A 65 4.83 -0.78 22.87
N THR A 66 4.17 -0.08 21.94
CA THR A 66 4.29 1.39 21.85
C THR A 66 3.76 2.14 23.07
N HIS A 67 2.90 1.51 23.86
CA HIS A 67 2.38 2.06 25.13
C HIS A 67 3.13 1.58 26.36
N SER A 68 3.84 0.45 26.25
CA SER A 68 4.43 -0.24 27.41
C SER A 68 5.93 0.03 27.60
N PHE A 69 6.60 0.59 26.58
CA PHE A 69 8.05 0.76 26.58
C PHE A 69 8.47 2.18 26.19
N ASP A 70 9.25 2.84 27.07
CA ASP A 70 9.83 4.16 26.83
C ASP A 70 11.26 4.06 26.30
N THR A 71 11.43 3.34 25.19
CA THR A 71 12.73 3.31 24.48
C THR A 71 12.79 4.47 23.50
N ALA A 72 13.99 4.96 23.18
CA ALA A 72 14.15 6.02 22.19
C ALA A 72 13.61 5.62 20.79
N PHE A 73 13.53 4.33 20.47
CA PHE A 73 12.91 3.85 19.24
C PHE A 73 11.39 4.03 19.29
N ILE A 74 10.76 3.66 20.40
CA ILE A 74 9.32 3.85 20.59
C ILE A 74 8.98 5.34 20.68
N SER A 75 9.82 6.15 21.33
CA SER A 75 9.66 7.60 21.35
C SER A 75 9.70 8.20 19.94
N TYR A 76 10.66 7.80 19.09
CA TYR A 76 10.69 8.21 17.68
C TYR A 76 9.43 7.80 16.91
N VAL A 77 8.97 6.56 17.11
CA VAL A 77 7.76 6.05 16.48
C VAL A 77 6.52 6.85 16.91
N ASN A 78 6.45 7.22 18.19
CA ASN A 78 5.37 7.99 18.78
C ASN A 78 5.43 9.49 18.40
N THR A 79 6.59 10.07 18.09
CA THR A 79 6.73 11.47 17.62
C THR A 79 6.59 11.65 16.10
N SER A 80 6.16 10.61 15.39
CA SER A 80 5.99 10.63 13.94
C SER A 80 4.72 11.39 13.48
N ASP A 81 4.53 11.46 12.15
CA ASP A 81 3.32 12.02 11.49
C ASP A 81 1.98 11.51 12.07
N ALA A 82 1.99 10.35 12.76
CA ALA A 82 0.83 9.77 13.42
C ALA A 82 0.14 10.74 14.40
N LEU A 83 0.90 11.56 15.15
CA LEU A 83 0.34 12.55 16.07
C LEU A 83 -0.44 13.65 15.34
N TYR A 84 0.05 14.06 14.17
CA TYR A 84 -0.64 15.06 13.36
C TYR A 84 -1.98 14.51 12.85
N TYR A 85 -2.01 13.26 12.37
CA TYR A 85 -3.26 12.62 11.95
C TYR A 85 -4.25 12.43 13.09
N GLU A 86 -3.76 12.08 14.27
CA GLU A 86 -4.56 11.96 15.48
C GLU A 86 -5.17 13.30 15.90
N TYR A 87 -4.33 14.34 16.01
CA TYR A 87 -4.76 15.70 16.35
C TYR A 87 -5.80 16.23 15.37
N MET A 88 -5.53 16.15 14.06
CA MET A 88 -6.45 16.63 13.04
C MET A 88 -7.75 15.82 13.03
N GLY A 89 -7.67 14.50 13.22
CA GLY A 89 -8.85 13.67 13.34
C GLY A 89 -9.72 14.08 14.52
N ARG A 90 -9.09 14.33 15.68
CA ARG A 90 -9.80 14.78 16.88
C ARG A 90 -10.48 16.12 16.66
N LEU A 91 -9.75 17.09 16.11
CA LEU A 91 -10.29 18.40 15.78
C LEU A 91 -11.52 18.30 14.87
N ILE A 92 -11.44 17.51 13.79
CA ILE A 92 -12.57 17.29 12.87
C ILE A 92 -13.76 16.67 13.60
N SER A 93 -13.52 15.65 14.43
CA SER A 93 -14.55 14.98 15.22
C SER A 93 -15.23 15.94 16.20
N ASP A 94 -14.46 16.73 16.94
CA ASP A 94 -14.98 17.67 17.95
C ASP A 94 -15.84 18.76 17.26
N THR A 95 -15.36 19.34 16.16
CA THR A 95 -16.12 20.32 15.34
C THR A 95 -17.43 19.73 14.80
N TRP A 96 -17.42 18.47 14.35
CA TRP A 96 -18.65 17.81 13.87
C TRP A 96 -19.66 17.55 15.00
N HIS A 97 -19.21 17.28 16.22
CA HIS A 97 -20.10 17.17 17.39
C HIS A 97 -20.70 18.53 17.79
N GLU A 98 -19.99 19.62 17.54
CA GLU A 98 -20.48 20.99 17.71
C GLU A 98 -21.48 21.41 16.62
N GLY A 99 -21.68 20.57 15.59
CA GLY A 99 -22.60 20.84 14.47
C GLY A 99 -21.98 21.71 13.37
N GLU A 100 -20.69 22.02 13.46
CA GLU A 100 -19.95 22.80 12.48
C GLU A 100 -19.23 21.89 11.47
N SER A 101 -18.80 22.46 10.34
CA SER A 101 -18.04 21.72 9.32
C SER A 101 -16.67 22.36 9.08
N ILE A 102 -15.61 21.56 9.18
CA ILE A 102 -14.25 21.99 8.81
C ILE A 102 -13.92 21.61 7.37
N VAL A 103 -13.57 22.60 6.55
CA VAL A 103 -13.12 22.39 5.17
C VAL A 103 -11.60 22.44 5.13
N ILE A 104 -10.98 21.32 4.79
CA ILE A 104 -9.53 21.20 4.70
C ILE A 104 -9.10 21.54 3.28
N ASN A 105 -8.67 22.79 3.08
CA ASN A 105 -8.13 23.29 1.81
C ASN A 105 -6.68 22.85 1.56
N LYS A 106 -6.39 21.56 1.73
CA LYS A 106 -5.08 20.96 1.45
C LYS A 106 -5.25 19.68 0.65
N ALA A 107 -4.32 19.41 -0.26
CA ALA A 107 -4.26 18.11 -0.94
C ALA A 107 -4.06 16.96 0.08
N ASN A 108 -4.51 15.76 -0.27
CA ASN A 108 -4.42 14.56 0.59
C ASN A 108 -5.27 14.61 1.86
N TYR A 109 -6.39 15.33 1.83
CA TYR A 109 -7.31 15.51 2.96
C TYR A 109 -8.00 14.20 3.41
N GLY A 110 -8.07 13.19 2.55
CA GLY A 110 -8.91 12.00 2.76
C GLY A 110 -8.58 11.25 4.05
N TYR A 111 -7.31 11.15 4.44
CA TYR A 111 -6.96 10.44 5.67
C TYR A 111 -7.29 11.23 6.94
N LEU A 112 -7.34 12.57 6.84
CA LEU A 112 -7.73 13.43 7.96
C LEU A 112 -9.23 13.24 8.26
N TYR A 113 -10.07 13.32 7.23
CA TYR A 113 -11.50 13.01 7.34
C TYR A 113 -11.75 11.55 7.71
N TRP A 114 -10.92 10.61 7.25
CA TRP A 114 -10.99 9.21 7.69
C TRP A 114 -10.82 9.10 9.21
N ASN A 115 -9.80 9.76 9.78
CA ASN A 115 -9.59 9.78 11.23
C ASN A 115 -10.77 10.45 11.95
N GLY A 116 -11.21 11.61 11.46
CA GLY A 116 -12.37 12.33 12.00
C GLY A 116 -13.65 11.51 12.01
N LEU A 117 -13.93 10.75 10.94
CA LEU A 117 -15.10 9.86 10.86
C LEU A 117 -15.08 8.78 11.92
N PHE A 118 -13.96 8.08 12.09
CA PHE A 118 -13.90 7.01 13.10
C PHE A 118 -13.91 7.55 14.53
N TYR A 119 -13.31 8.71 14.78
CA TYR A 119 -13.41 9.36 16.09
C TYR A 119 -14.80 9.94 16.37
N PHE A 120 -15.49 10.44 15.33
CA PHE A 120 -16.87 10.89 15.46
C PHE A 120 -17.80 9.75 15.84
N LEU A 121 -17.62 8.57 15.22
CA LEU A 121 -18.48 7.40 15.47
C LEU A 121 -18.14 6.67 16.78
N ALA A 122 -16.86 6.50 17.12
CA ALA A 122 -16.41 5.67 18.24
C ALA A 122 -15.95 6.45 19.47
N GLY A 123 -15.97 7.78 19.40
CA GLY A 123 -15.22 8.65 20.30
C GLY A 123 -13.71 8.64 20.01
N PHE A 124 -12.99 9.55 20.69
CA PHE A 124 -11.54 9.66 20.55
C PHE A 124 -10.83 8.41 21.10
N LYS A 125 -10.46 7.49 20.20
CA LYS A 125 -9.79 6.21 20.47
C LYS A 125 -8.66 5.99 19.46
N PRO A 126 -7.46 6.54 19.67
CA PRO A 126 -6.38 6.51 18.67
C PRO A 126 -5.98 5.13 18.16
N ASP A 127 -6.00 4.12 19.04
CA ASP A 127 -5.62 2.76 18.67
C ASP A 127 -6.60 2.07 17.71
N LEU A 128 -7.85 2.54 17.60
CA LEU A 128 -8.83 2.01 16.65
C LEU A 128 -8.25 2.09 15.22
N LEU A 129 -7.73 3.24 14.82
CA LEU A 129 -7.21 3.48 13.47
C LEU A 129 -6.00 2.60 13.16
N ARG A 130 -5.15 2.34 14.17
CA ARG A 130 -3.98 1.45 14.07
C ARG A 130 -4.41 -0.01 13.85
N VAL A 131 -5.49 -0.44 14.50
CA VAL A 131 -6.09 -1.76 14.25
C VAL A 131 -6.69 -1.85 12.85
N LEU A 132 -7.42 -0.82 12.39
CA LEU A 132 -7.96 -0.79 11.04
C LEU A 132 -6.86 -0.84 9.98
N ASN A 133 -5.76 -0.10 10.16
CA ASN A 133 -4.58 -0.16 9.29
C ASN A 133 -3.96 -1.57 9.24
N SER A 134 -3.88 -2.23 10.40
CA SER A 134 -3.38 -3.61 10.50
C SER A 134 -4.25 -4.60 9.71
N ILE A 135 -5.58 -4.42 9.73
CA ILE A 135 -6.51 -5.24 8.95
C ILE A 135 -6.37 -4.94 7.44
N ALA A 136 -6.23 -3.68 7.05
CA ALA A 136 -5.99 -3.30 5.65
C ALA A 136 -4.69 -3.92 5.10
N ALA A 137 -3.62 -3.99 5.91
CA ALA A 137 -2.38 -4.65 5.53
C ALA A 137 -2.55 -6.16 5.27
N ILE A 138 -3.44 -6.85 6.00
CA ILE A 138 -3.79 -8.25 5.69
C ILE A 138 -4.55 -8.34 4.37
N GLY A 139 -5.46 -7.40 4.11
CA GLY A 139 -6.14 -7.25 2.83
C GLY A 139 -5.16 -7.12 1.66
N THR A 140 -4.09 -6.33 1.83
CA THR A 140 -2.99 -6.21 0.85
C THR A 140 -2.35 -7.57 0.58
N GLY A 141 -1.99 -8.31 1.63
CA GLY A 141 -1.41 -9.64 1.48
C GLY A 141 -2.32 -10.59 0.70
N LEU A 142 -3.64 -10.56 0.96
CA LEU A 142 -4.63 -11.35 0.23
C LEU A 142 -4.75 -10.92 -1.24
N CYS A 143 -4.72 -9.63 -1.55
CA CYS A 143 -4.70 -9.16 -2.94
C CYS A 143 -3.49 -9.73 -3.69
N LEU A 144 -2.29 -9.66 -3.09
CA LEU A 144 -1.07 -10.20 -3.68
C LEU A 144 -1.10 -11.73 -3.80
N TYR A 145 -1.71 -12.43 -2.83
CA TYR A 145 -1.95 -13.87 -2.91
C TYR A 145 -2.78 -14.21 -4.16
N PHE A 146 -3.92 -13.55 -4.38
CA PHE A 146 -4.79 -13.85 -5.53
C PHE A 146 -4.15 -13.47 -6.87
N ILE A 147 -3.42 -12.36 -6.93
CA ILE A 147 -2.69 -11.96 -8.13
C ILE A 147 -1.64 -13.03 -8.48
N SER A 148 -0.80 -13.42 -7.53
CA SER A 148 0.20 -14.47 -7.75
C SER A 148 -0.44 -15.84 -7.99
N LEU A 149 -1.56 -16.19 -7.36
CA LEU A 149 -2.26 -17.45 -7.60
C LEU A 149 -2.70 -17.56 -9.05
N LYS A 150 -3.25 -16.49 -9.60
CA LYS A 150 -3.71 -16.40 -10.99
C LYS A 150 -2.58 -16.49 -12.00
N LEU A 151 -1.45 -15.81 -11.73
CA LEU A 151 -0.36 -15.67 -12.69
C LEU A 151 0.68 -16.80 -12.62
N SER A 152 0.91 -17.31 -11.41
CA SER A 152 2.12 -18.03 -11.03
C SER A 152 1.85 -19.35 -10.29
N GLY A 153 0.62 -19.54 -9.80
CA GLY A 153 0.19 -20.73 -9.07
C GLY A 153 0.34 -20.63 -7.54
N ALA A 154 -0.06 -21.70 -6.85
CA ALA A 154 -0.26 -21.69 -5.40
C ALA A 154 1.02 -21.46 -4.57
N ARG A 155 2.18 -21.90 -5.06
CA ARG A 155 3.46 -21.72 -4.34
C ARG A 155 3.86 -20.25 -4.29
N ALA A 156 3.92 -19.58 -5.45
CA ALA A 156 4.16 -18.15 -5.52
C ALA A 156 3.12 -17.35 -4.73
N ALA A 157 1.84 -17.73 -4.79
CA ALA A 157 0.77 -17.10 -4.01
C ALA A 157 1.02 -17.10 -2.50
N ARG A 158 1.40 -18.25 -1.94
CA ARG A 158 1.70 -18.35 -0.51
C ARG A 158 2.94 -17.54 -0.13
N ILE A 159 3.95 -17.50 -1.01
CA ILE A 159 5.17 -16.69 -0.80
C ILE A 159 4.82 -15.20 -0.81
N SER A 160 4.05 -14.72 -1.80
CA SER A 160 3.68 -13.30 -1.88
C SER A 160 2.88 -12.85 -0.66
N PHE A 161 1.96 -13.69 -0.16
CA PHE A 161 1.25 -13.42 1.10
C PHE A 161 2.20 -13.28 2.29
N VAL A 162 3.12 -14.24 2.47
CA VAL A 162 4.07 -14.23 3.59
C VAL A 162 4.96 -12.99 3.54
N LEU A 163 5.52 -12.68 2.36
CA LEU A 163 6.36 -11.49 2.17
C LEU A 163 5.59 -10.23 2.56
N ALA A 164 4.37 -10.04 2.04
CA ALA A 164 3.58 -8.85 2.33
C ALA A 164 3.12 -8.74 3.79
N ALA A 165 2.70 -9.85 4.40
CA ALA A 165 2.14 -9.87 5.74
C ALA A 165 3.19 -9.70 6.84
N PHE A 166 4.42 -10.22 6.62
CA PHE A 166 5.49 -10.28 7.62
C PHE A 166 6.71 -9.43 7.28
N PHE A 167 6.68 -8.62 6.22
CA PHE A 167 7.78 -7.68 5.97
C PHE A 167 7.94 -6.71 7.16
N PRO A 168 9.16 -6.49 7.69
CA PRO A 168 9.34 -5.68 8.90
C PRO A 168 8.76 -4.27 8.78
N SER A 169 9.04 -3.55 7.70
CA SER A 169 8.49 -2.22 7.43
C SER A 169 6.98 -2.24 7.22
N ALA A 170 6.44 -3.32 6.62
CA ALA A 170 4.99 -3.47 6.51
C ALA A 170 4.34 -3.61 7.89
N ILE A 171 4.94 -4.35 8.82
CA ILE A 171 4.44 -4.45 10.20
C ILE A 171 4.54 -3.09 10.90
N LEU A 172 5.70 -2.43 10.83
CA LEU A 172 5.95 -1.14 11.47
C LEU A 172 4.92 -0.09 11.03
N TRP A 173 4.84 0.17 9.72
CA TRP A 173 4.01 1.27 9.20
C TRP A 173 2.51 0.99 9.24
N SER A 174 2.09 -0.28 9.31
CA SER A 174 0.68 -0.63 9.50
C SER A 174 0.22 -0.70 10.95
N SER A 175 1.17 -0.68 11.89
CA SER A 175 0.87 -0.60 13.32
C SER A 175 0.79 0.84 13.83
N LEU A 176 0.95 1.83 12.96
CA LEU A 176 0.87 3.27 13.28
C LEU A 176 -0.36 3.90 12.61
N ASN A 177 -0.75 5.08 13.10
CA ASN A 177 -1.83 5.86 12.51
C ASN A 177 -1.34 6.60 11.25
N LEU A 178 -1.01 5.85 10.21
CA LEU A 178 -0.52 6.34 8.93
C LEU A 178 -1.40 5.86 7.79
N LYS A 179 -1.56 6.72 6.78
CA LYS A 179 -2.36 6.43 5.59
C LYS A 179 -1.83 5.32 4.69
N ASP A 180 -0.56 4.95 4.82
CA ASP A 180 0.13 4.07 3.87
C ASP A 180 -0.52 2.68 3.76
N SER A 181 -1.08 2.13 4.84
CA SER A 181 -1.73 0.81 4.81
C SER A 181 -2.96 0.78 3.89
N LEU A 182 -3.81 1.81 3.99
CA LEU A 182 -4.99 1.96 3.13
C LEU A 182 -4.57 2.24 1.68
N ILE A 183 -3.56 3.08 1.47
CA ILE A 183 -3.03 3.37 0.14
C ILE A 183 -2.54 2.10 -0.55
N ILE A 184 -1.71 1.30 0.13
CA ILE A 184 -1.17 0.06 -0.42
C ILE A 184 -2.30 -0.95 -0.70
N PHE A 185 -3.29 -1.05 0.20
CA PHE A 185 -4.46 -1.90 -0.03
C PHE A 185 -5.22 -1.47 -1.29
N LEU A 186 -5.51 -0.18 -1.45
CA LEU A 186 -6.19 0.35 -2.63
C LEU A 186 -5.38 0.13 -3.91
N ILE A 187 -4.06 0.38 -3.89
CA ILE A 187 -3.18 0.12 -5.05
C ILE A 187 -3.27 -1.36 -5.45
N THR A 188 -3.07 -2.29 -4.50
CA THR A 188 -3.08 -3.72 -4.80
C THR A 188 -4.46 -4.23 -5.22
N LEU A 189 -5.54 -3.68 -4.66
CA LEU A 189 -6.90 -3.98 -5.08
C LEU A 189 -7.18 -3.48 -6.50
N ILE A 190 -6.79 -2.25 -6.84
CA ILE A 190 -6.91 -1.69 -8.19
C ILE A 190 -6.11 -2.53 -9.19
N VAL A 191 -4.87 -2.90 -8.85
CA VAL A 191 -4.02 -3.78 -9.66
C VAL A 191 -4.72 -5.13 -9.90
N LYS A 192 -5.29 -5.75 -8.87
CA LYS A 192 -6.05 -7.00 -9.00
C LYS A 192 -7.24 -6.83 -9.95
N GLN A 193 -8.05 -5.79 -9.77
CA GLN A 193 -9.22 -5.52 -10.63
C GLN A 193 -8.81 -5.26 -12.09
N ASN A 194 -7.73 -4.51 -12.30
CA ASN A 194 -7.21 -4.22 -13.64
C ASN A 194 -6.81 -5.50 -14.39
N LEU A 195 -6.13 -6.44 -13.74
CA LEU A 195 -5.77 -7.72 -14.35
C LEU A 195 -6.98 -8.58 -14.72
N GLU A 196 -8.09 -8.44 -14.02
CA GLU A 196 -9.34 -9.11 -14.41
C GLU A 196 -10.06 -8.37 -15.54
N LEU A 197 -9.99 -7.03 -15.56
CA LEU A 197 -10.55 -6.19 -16.62
C LEU A 197 -9.84 -6.43 -17.97
N MET A 198 -8.51 -6.61 -17.94
CA MET A 198 -7.68 -6.94 -19.10
C MET A 198 -8.03 -8.29 -19.75
N GLU A 199 -8.73 -9.17 -19.03
CA GLU A 199 -9.21 -10.45 -19.57
C GLU A 199 -10.65 -10.37 -20.08
N ARG A 200 -11.50 -9.62 -19.37
CA ARG A 200 -12.93 -9.47 -19.69
C ARG A 200 -13.36 -8.06 -19.32
N PHE A 201 -13.64 -7.24 -20.33
CA PHE A 201 -14.12 -5.88 -20.13
C PHE A 201 -15.52 -5.91 -19.51
N LYS A 202 -15.68 -5.22 -18.38
CA LYS A 202 -16.95 -5.07 -17.69
C LYS A 202 -17.07 -3.65 -17.16
N ILE A 203 -18.09 -2.92 -17.61
CA ILE A 203 -18.28 -1.51 -17.22
C ILE A 203 -18.41 -1.33 -15.71
N GLY A 204 -19.09 -2.24 -15.01
CA GLY A 204 -19.21 -2.20 -13.55
C GLY A 204 -17.87 -2.27 -12.82
N LYS A 205 -16.86 -2.95 -13.40
CA LYS A 205 -15.50 -2.97 -12.86
C LYS A 205 -14.76 -1.66 -13.12
N VAL A 206 -14.99 -1.03 -14.26
CA VAL A 206 -14.44 0.30 -14.55
C VAL A 206 -14.97 1.32 -13.55
N LEU A 207 -16.30 1.36 -13.34
CA LEU A 207 -16.92 2.24 -12.35
C LEU A 207 -16.38 1.98 -10.93
N PHE A 208 -16.27 0.71 -10.54
CA PHE A 208 -15.68 0.34 -9.25
C PHE A 208 -14.21 0.79 -9.14
N MET A 209 -13.40 0.59 -10.19
CA MET A 209 -12.01 1.09 -10.22
C MET A 209 -11.93 2.61 -10.12
N CYS A 210 -12.84 3.35 -10.77
CA CYS A 210 -12.91 4.81 -10.65
C CYS A 210 -13.23 5.24 -9.21
N LEU A 211 -14.13 4.54 -8.52
CA LEU A 211 -14.40 4.77 -7.10
C LEU A 211 -13.16 4.52 -6.24
N LEU A 212 -12.44 3.43 -6.49
CA LEU A 212 -11.18 3.14 -5.79
C LEU A 212 -10.08 4.18 -6.10
N LEU A 213 -10.01 4.67 -7.33
CA LEU A 213 -9.07 5.73 -7.72
C LEU A 213 -9.41 7.05 -7.04
N MET A 214 -10.69 7.45 -6.95
CA MET A 214 -11.10 8.65 -6.21
C MET A 214 -10.72 8.54 -4.73
N ALA A 215 -10.97 7.38 -4.10
CA ALA A 215 -10.52 7.12 -2.74
C ALA A 215 -8.98 7.25 -2.62
N LEU A 216 -8.23 6.65 -3.54
CA LEU A 216 -6.77 6.72 -3.55
C LEU A 216 -6.26 8.15 -3.74
N VAL A 217 -6.87 8.93 -4.62
CA VAL A 217 -6.53 10.34 -4.87
C VAL A 217 -6.78 11.18 -3.62
N SER A 218 -7.89 10.95 -2.91
CA SER A 218 -8.18 11.67 -1.67
C SER A 218 -7.12 11.42 -0.59
N LEU A 219 -6.55 10.20 -0.52
CA LEU A 219 -5.49 9.84 0.42
C LEU A 219 -4.10 10.32 -0.05
N ARG A 220 -3.84 10.18 -1.36
CA ARG A 220 -2.57 10.47 -2.01
C ARG A 220 -2.77 10.77 -3.50
N PHE A 221 -2.97 12.05 -3.82
CA PHE A 221 -3.42 12.48 -5.15
C PHE A 221 -2.50 11.98 -6.28
N TYR A 222 -1.19 12.18 -6.16
CA TYR A 222 -0.24 11.85 -7.22
C TYR A 222 -0.12 10.34 -7.45
N VAL A 223 -0.31 9.54 -6.40
CA VAL A 223 -0.33 8.07 -6.50
C VAL A 223 -1.54 7.60 -7.29
N GLY A 224 -2.71 8.19 -7.04
CA GLY A 224 -3.92 7.90 -7.80
C GLY A 224 -3.81 8.27 -9.28
N ILE A 225 -3.31 9.48 -9.58
CA ILE A 225 -3.07 9.94 -10.95
C ILE A 225 -2.06 9.04 -11.66
N LEU A 226 -0.92 8.75 -11.02
CA LEU A 226 0.13 7.91 -11.59
C LEU A 226 -0.38 6.50 -11.90
N LEU A 227 -1.15 5.91 -10.98
CA LEU A 227 -1.75 4.59 -11.20
C LEU A 227 -2.75 4.60 -12.35
N ALA A 228 -3.58 5.65 -12.48
CA ALA A 228 -4.51 5.82 -13.61
C ALA A 228 -3.77 5.91 -14.96
N ILE A 229 -2.65 6.63 -15.01
CA ILE A 229 -1.77 6.68 -16.18
C ILE A 229 -1.22 5.28 -16.49
N CYS A 230 -0.65 4.59 -15.49
CA CYS A 230 -0.11 3.23 -15.68
C CYS A 230 -1.17 2.25 -16.20
N ILE A 231 -2.41 2.31 -15.69
CA ILE A 231 -3.53 1.47 -16.15
C ILE A 231 -3.86 1.78 -17.61
N SER A 232 -4.00 3.06 -17.95
CA SER A 232 -4.35 3.52 -19.30
C SER A 232 -3.30 3.11 -20.32
N VAL A 233 -2.02 3.40 -20.03
CA VAL A 233 -0.89 3.02 -20.89
C VAL A 233 -0.79 1.50 -21.00
N SER A 234 -0.89 0.78 -19.88
CA SER A 234 -0.78 -0.67 -19.89
C SER A 234 -1.88 -1.33 -20.70
N TYR A 235 -3.12 -0.84 -20.65
CA TYR A 235 -4.26 -1.45 -21.34
C TYR A 235 -4.02 -1.55 -22.86
N ILE A 236 -3.40 -0.54 -23.47
CA ILE A 236 -3.04 -0.52 -24.90
C ILE A 236 -2.14 -1.72 -25.26
N PHE A 237 -1.09 -1.93 -24.46
CA PHE A 237 -0.04 -2.91 -24.75
C PHE A 237 -0.35 -4.33 -24.22
N THR A 238 -1.18 -4.43 -23.19
CA THR A 238 -1.30 -5.63 -22.35
C THR A 238 -2.57 -6.43 -22.63
N ALA A 239 -3.64 -5.79 -23.08
CA ALA A 239 -4.95 -6.41 -23.24
C ALA A 239 -5.05 -7.22 -24.57
N THR A 240 -4.13 -8.17 -24.75
CA THR A 240 -3.89 -8.87 -26.02
C THR A 240 -5.07 -9.70 -26.53
N LYS A 241 -6.02 -10.03 -25.64
CA LYS A 241 -7.25 -10.77 -25.97
C LYS A 241 -8.27 -9.95 -26.76
N PHE A 242 -8.17 -8.63 -26.75
CA PHE A 242 -9.07 -7.74 -27.48
C PHE A 242 -8.46 -7.30 -28.81
N LEU A 243 -9.33 -6.94 -29.76
CA LEU A 243 -8.91 -6.31 -31.02
C LEU A 243 -8.32 -4.93 -30.75
N TRP A 244 -7.44 -4.45 -31.64
CA TRP A 244 -6.75 -3.16 -31.45
C TRP A 244 -7.72 -1.98 -31.24
N TRP A 245 -8.81 -1.92 -32.03
CA TRP A 245 -9.82 -0.87 -31.88
C TRP A 245 -10.58 -0.95 -30.54
N GLN A 246 -10.82 -2.17 -30.02
CA GLN A 246 -11.43 -2.37 -28.70
C GLN A 246 -10.49 -1.89 -27.60
N ARG A 247 -9.19 -2.19 -27.71
CA ARG A 247 -8.18 -1.69 -26.77
C ARG A 247 -8.16 -0.17 -26.74
N PHE A 248 -8.20 0.46 -27.91
CA PHE A 248 -8.25 1.91 -28.02
C PHE A 248 -9.53 2.47 -27.39
N ALA A 249 -10.71 1.94 -27.75
CA ALA A 249 -11.99 2.40 -27.21
C ALA A 249 -12.08 2.23 -25.68
N TYR A 250 -11.62 1.11 -25.14
CA TYR A 250 -11.60 0.85 -23.70
C TYR A 250 -10.58 1.71 -22.97
N THR A 251 -9.40 1.93 -23.56
CA THR A 251 -8.41 2.85 -22.99
C THR A 251 -8.99 4.26 -22.95
N LEU A 252 -9.61 4.72 -24.04
CA LEU A 252 -10.26 6.01 -24.11
C LEU A 252 -11.39 6.12 -23.07
N ALA A 253 -12.20 5.09 -22.90
CA ALA A 253 -13.25 5.07 -21.88
C ALA A 253 -12.67 5.17 -20.46
N ILE A 254 -11.64 4.38 -20.13
CA ILE A 254 -10.97 4.44 -18.82
C ILE A 254 -10.36 5.82 -18.59
N PHE A 255 -9.68 6.36 -19.60
CA PHE A 255 -9.05 7.68 -19.58
C PHE A 255 -10.07 8.80 -19.35
N LEU A 256 -11.19 8.79 -20.08
CA LEU A 256 -12.27 9.77 -19.94
C LEU A 256 -12.95 9.65 -18.57
N ILE A 257 -13.31 8.46 -18.12
CA ILE A 257 -14.01 8.28 -16.84
C ILE A 257 -13.08 8.66 -15.67
N ALA A 258 -11.80 8.26 -15.70
CA ALA A 258 -10.82 8.66 -14.69
C ALA A 258 -10.53 10.16 -14.73
N GLY A 259 -10.43 10.75 -15.92
CA GLY A 259 -10.20 12.19 -16.10
C GLY A 259 -11.35 13.04 -15.60
N LEU A 260 -12.60 12.65 -15.92
CA LEU A 260 -13.81 13.30 -15.42
C LEU A 260 -13.93 13.16 -13.90
N ALA A 261 -13.63 11.98 -13.33
CA ALA A 261 -13.64 11.79 -11.89
C ALA A 261 -12.65 12.73 -11.17
N LEU A 262 -11.44 12.89 -11.71
CA LEU A 262 -10.43 13.80 -11.17
C LEU A 262 -10.81 15.28 -11.32
N GLN A 263 -11.44 15.64 -12.44
CA GLN A 263 -11.97 16.98 -12.66
C GLN A 263 -13.03 17.35 -11.61
N GLN A 264 -13.94 16.42 -11.29
CA GLN A 264 -14.96 16.64 -10.26
C GLN A 264 -14.37 16.77 -8.85
N MET A 265 -13.19 16.20 -8.62
CA MET A 265 -12.45 16.37 -7.36
C MET A 265 -11.66 17.70 -7.30
N GLY A 266 -11.71 18.54 -8.34
CA GLY A 266 -11.03 19.84 -8.40
C GLY A 266 -9.54 19.75 -8.78
N TYR A 267 -9.07 18.61 -9.31
CA TYR A 267 -7.69 18.46 -9.77
C TYR A 267 -7.47 18.80 -11.26
N GLY A 268 -8.54 19.14 -11.99
CA GLY A 268 -8.54 19.24 -13.44
C GLY A 268 -8.62 17.87 -14.12
N PHE A 269 -8.79 17.87 -15.44
CA PHE A 269 -8.90 16.63 -16.21
C PHE A 269 -7.58 15.86 -16.13
N LEU A 270 -7.61 14.67 -15.52
CA LEU A 270 -6.41 13.86 -15.21
C LEU A 270 -5.32 14.56 -14.39
N GLY A 271 -5.69 15.58 -13.61
CA GLY A 271 -4.73 16.28 -12.77
C GLY A 271 -3.99 17.42 -13.48
N THR A 272 -4.44 17.89 -14.65
CA THR A 272 -3.79 18.97 -15.41
C THR A 272 -3.56 20.22 -14.58
N ASP A 273 -4.58 20.67 -13.85
CA ASP A 273 -4.54 21.95 -13.14
C ASP A 273 -3.49 21.87 -12.02
N TYR A 274 -3.37 20.69 -11.39
CA TYR A 274 -2.33 20.43 -10.41
C TYR A 274 -0.94 20.33 -11.04
N ILE A 275 -0.76 19.53 -12.10
CA ILE A 275 0.54 19.34 -12.76
C ILE A 275 1.08 20.69 -13.28
N LEU A 276 0.22 21.52 -13.85
CA LEU A 276 0.58 22.84 -14.36
C LEU A 276 0.84 23.85 -13.24
N SER A 277 0.24 23.67 -12.06
CA SER A 277 0.52 24.49 -10.87
C SER A 277 1.84 24.16 -10.17
N GLN A 278 2.40 22.95 -10.39
CA GLN A 278 3.68 22.57 -9.80
C GLN A 278 4.83 23.07 -10.67
N SER A 279 5.48 24.14 -10.26
CA SER A 279 6.74 24.55 -10.87
C SER A 279 7.88 23.61 -10.47
N ILE A 280 8.96 23.58 -11.25
CA ILE A 280 10.16 22.83 -10.90
C ILE A 280 10.75 23.32 -9.57
N GLU A 281 10.60 24.62 -9.26
CA GLU A 281 11.00 25.17 -7.97
C GLU A 281 10.16 24.58 -6.83
N THR A 282 8.86 24.34 -7.04
CA THR A 282 7.99 23.72 -6.02
C THR A 282 8.46 22.30 -5.67
N ILE A 283 8.91 21.54 -6.68
CA ILE A 283 9.50 20.20 -6.48
C ILE A 283 10.86 20.32 -5.75
N GLY A 284 11.68 21.31 -6.12
CA GLY A 284 12.93 21.65 -5.43
C GLY A 284 12.72 22.01 -3.96
N GLU A 285 11.73 22.83 -3.67
CA GLU A 285 11.36 23.20 -2.31
C GLU A 285 10.85 22.01 -1.52
N GLN A 286 10.03 21.12 -2.11
CA GLN A 286 9.58 19.91 -1.44
C GLN A 286 10.76 18.98 -1.12
N HIS A 287 11.70 18.84 -2.06
CA HIS A 287 12.93 18.08 -1.87
C HIS A 287 13.80 18.69 -0.76
N GLN A 288 14.01 20.00 -0.74
CA GLN A 288 14.79 20.69 0.30
C GLN A 288 14.09 20.66 1.65
N LYS A 289 12.77 20.92 1.71
CA LYS A 289 11.96 20.81 2.94
C LYS A 289 11.93 19.38 3.47
N GLY A 290 12.04 18.38 2.61
CA GLY A 290 12.17 16.97 3.00
C GLY A 290 13.54 16.61 3.56
N ALA A 291 14.58 17.39 3.27
CA ALA A 291 15.96 17.13 3.67
C ALA A 291 16.23 17.65 5.10
N TYR A 292 15.43 17.19 6.07
CA TYR A 292 15.56 17.57 7.48
C TYR A 292 15.99 16.39 8.36
N GLY A 293 16.67 16.72 9.46
CA GLY A 293 17.16 15.77 10.46
C GLY A 293 18.41 15.01 10.02
N GLU A 294 18.96 14.19 10.92
CA GLU A 294 20.20 13.43 10.71
C GLU A 294 20.13 12.40 9.55
N ALA A 295 18.92 12.13 9.04
CA ALA A 295 18.62 11.18 7.97
C ALA A 295 18.35 11.84 6.61
N ALA A 296 18.61 13.15 6.48
CA ALA A 296 18.57 13.84 5.22
C ALA A 296 19.69 13.37 4.28
N PHE A 297 19.41 13.35 2.98
CA PHE A 297 20.41 13.15 1.94
C PHE A 297 20.15 14.10 0.78
N ALA A 298 21.21 14.46 0.06
CA ALA A 298 21.14 15.32 -1.12
C ALA A 298 20.35 16.63 -0.90
N GLY A 299 20.44 17.24 0.28
CA GLY A 299 19.77 18.51 0.62
C GLY A 299 20.34 19.73 -0.10
N GLU A 300 21.56 19.62 -0.62
CA GLU A 300 22.26 20.66 -1.38
C GLU A 300 21.78 20.76 -2.84
N VAL A 301 20.99 19.80 -3.31
CA VAL A 301 20.49 19.78 -4.70
C VAL A 301 19.33 20.76 -4.84
N ALA A 302 19.52 21.78 -5.69
CA ALA A 302 18.47 22.71 -6.10
C ALA A 302 17.97 22.36 -7.51
N PHE A 303 16.66 22.21 -7.68
CA PHE A 303 16.04 21.99 -8.98
C PHE A 303 15.65 23.32 -9.61
N ASN A 304 16.59 23.94 -10.33
CA ASN A 304 16.35 25.19 -11.08
C ASN A 304 15.81 24.92 -12.49
N SER A 305 15.94 23.69 -12.99
CA SER A 305 15.47 23.28 -14.31
C SER A 305 15.11 21.78 -14.36
N TYR A 306 14.31 21.36 -15.35
CA TYR A 306 14.03 19.94 -15.61
C TYR A 306 15.29 19.12 -15.91
N ALA A 307 16.33 19.76 -16.47
CA ALA A 307 17.61 19.11 -16.71
C ALA A 307 18.32 18.74 -15.41
N ASP A 308 18.20 19.55 -14.37
CA ASP A 308 18.82 19.29 -13.06
C ASP A 308 18.12 18.13 -12.34
N ALA A 309 16.80 18.03 -12.44
CA ALA A 309 16.05 16.86 -11.97
C ALA A 309 16.47 15.57 -12.70
N LEU A 310 16.69 15.63 -14.02
CA LEU A 310 17.15 14.48 -14.79
C LEU A 310 18.58 14.07 -14.44
N LYS A 311 19.48 15.04 -14.16
CA LYS A 311 20.84 14.78 -13.67
C LYS A 311 20.86 14.15 -12.28
N TYR A 312 19.91 14.53 -11.42
CA TYR A 312 19.78 13.96 -10.08
C TYR A 312 19.16 12.55 -10.07
N LEU A 313 18.33 12.23 -11.05
CA LEU A 313 17.55 10.99 -11.08
C LEU A 313 18.38 9.71 -10.84
N PRO A 314 19.59 9.51 -11.42
CA PRO A 314 20.42 8.34 -11.10
C PRO A 314 20.77 8.21 -9.62
N VAL A 315 21.04 9.34 -8.96
CA VAL A 315 21.34 9.40 -7.52
C VAL A 315 20.09 9.08 -6.72
N GLY A 316 18.95 9.72 -7.04
CA GLY A 316 17.66 9.44 -6.41
C GLY A 316 17.25 7.96 -6.51
N ILE A 317 17.42 7.36 -7.69
CA ILE A 317 17.16 5.92 -7.92
C ILE A 317 18.08 5.05 -7.07
N PHE A 318 19.36 5.39 -6.99
CA PHE A 318 20.31 4.65 -6.15
C PHE A 318 19.87 4.66 -4.69
N TYR A 319 19.54 5.83 -4.13
CA TYR A 319 19.03 5.92 -2.76
C TYR A 319 17.68 5.20 -2.61
N PHE A 320 16.75 5.34 -3.55
CA PHE A 320 15.46 4.66 -3.50
C PHE A 320 15.61 3.14 -3.44
N LEU A 321 16.50 2.56 -4.25
CA LEU A 321 16.72 1.12 -4.26
C LEU A 321 17.53 0.68 -3.04
N PHE A 322 18.67 1.32 -2.76
CA PHE A 322 19.65 0.77 -1.84
C PHE A 322 19.69 1.43 -0.45
N ALA A 323 19.02 2.56 -0.21
CA ALA A 323 19.07 3.19 1.11
C ALA A 323 18.05 2.58 2.10
N PRO A 324 18.32 2.56 3.42
CA PRO A 324 19.60 2.89 4.03
C PRO A 324 20.66 1.82 3.73
N LEU A 325 21.87 2.26 3.36
CA LEU A 325 22.98 1.32 3.15
C LEU A 325 23.39 0.73 4.51
N PRO A 326 23.86 -0.54 4.58
CA PRO A 326 24.21 -1.18 5.84
C PRO A 326 25.21 -0.40 6.70
N TRP A 327 26.12 0.35 6.07
CA TRP A 327 27.13 1.19 6.75
C TRP A 327 26.66 2.62 7.08
N GLN A 328 25.53 3.07 6.53
CA GLN A 328 24.93 4.38 6.84
C GLN A 328 24.03 4.34 8.09
N SER A 329 24.09 3.23 8.83
CA SER A 329 23.21 2.90 9.95
C SER A 329 23.64 3.54 11.27
N VAL A 330 23.77 4.87 11.28
CA VAL A 330 23.84 5.65 12.52
C VAL A 330 22.41 6.09 12.88
N GLY A 331 21.88 5.62 14.01
CA GLY A 331 20.51 5.89 14.49
C GLY A 331 19.64 4.63 14.65
N GLN A 332 18.73 4.64 15.62
CA GLN A 332 18.02 3.44 16.12
C GLN A 332 17.11 2.77 15.09
N ILE A 333 16.46 3.53 14.20
CA ILE A 333 15.61 2.99 13.13
C ILE A 333 16.45 2.32 12.04
N ARG A 334 17.67 2.83 11.80
CA ARG A 334 18.51 2.35 10.70
C ARG A 334 19.07 0.96 10.98
N ILE A 335 19.33 0.63 12.25
CA ILE A 335 19.75 -0.72 12.66
C ILE A 335 18.65 -1.75 12.38
N ILE A 336 17.39 -1.43 12.69
CA ILE A 336 16.23 -2.32 12.44
C ILE A 336 15.98 -2.50 10.93
N ALA A 337 16.32 -1.50 10.11
CA ALA A 337 16.20 -1.58 8.66
C ALA A 337 17.27 -2.47 8.01
N VAL A 338 18.43 -2.70 8.63
CA VAL A 338 19.54 -3.46 8.01
C VAL A 338 19.14 -4.89 7.59
N PRO A 339 18.52 -5.72 8.45
CA PRO A 339 18.09 -7.07 8.05
C PRO A 339 17.11 -7.05 6.87
N GLU A 340 16.21 -6.07 6.85
CA GLU A 340 15.27 -5.89 5.75
C GLU A 340 15.98 -5.53 4.45
N MET A 341 16.95 -4.62 4.50
CA MET A 341 17.71 -4.20 3.32
C MET A 341 18.56 -5.34 2.75
N ILE A 342 19.22 -6.12 3.61
CA ILE A 342 19.96 -7.31 3.17
C ILE A 342 19.01 -8.29 2.47
N PHE A 343 17.83 -8.52 3.05
CA PHE A 343 16.83 -9.37 2.43
C PHE A 343 16.33 -8.79 1.09
N LEU A 344 16.16 -7.47 0.99
CA LEU A 344 15.77 -6.80 -0.24
C LEU A 344 16.82 -6.95 -1.35
N TYR A 345 18.11 -6.84 -1.01
CA TYR A 345 19.20 -7.04 -1.99
C TYR A 345 19.21 -8.46 -2.56
N ILE A 346 19.01 -9.46 -1.69
CA ILE A 346 18.85 -10.85 -2.12
C ILE A 346 17.59 -10.99 -2.99
N SER A 347 16.52 -10.27 -2.64
CA SER A 347 15.26 -10.28 -3.37
C SER A 347 15.38 -9.70 -4.79
N TYR A 348 16.34 -8.82 -5.09
CA TYR A 348 16.57 -8.33 -6.44
C TYR A 348 16.97 -9.42 -7.44
N TYR A 349 17.75 -10.41 -7.00
CA TYR A 349 18.03 -11.57 -7.84
C TYR A 349 16.74 -12.33 -8.22
N TYR A 350 15.88 -12.57 -7.23
CA TYR A 350 14.59 -13.21 -7.44
C TYR A 350 13.62 -12.35 -8.26
N PHE A 351 13.65 -11.04 -8.09
CA PHE A 351 12.89 -10.09 -8.90
C PHE A 351 13.23 -10.24 -10.39
N ILE A 352 14.53 -10.21 -10.74
CA ILE A 352 14.98 -10.36 -12.13
C ILE A 352 14.58 -11.74 -12.68
N ARG A 353 14.80 -12.80 -11.88
CA ARG A 353 14.44 -14.17 -12.27
C ARG A 353 12.93 -14.32 -12.50
N GLY A 354 12.11 -13.76 -11.62
CA GLY A 354 10.66 -13.81 -11.70
C GLY A 354 10.10 -12.95 -12.84
N ALA A 355 10.65 -11.75 -13.05
CA ALA A 355 10.32 -10.92 -14.21
C ALA A 355 10.62 -11.66 -15.54
N LYS A 356 11.79 -12.31 -15.65
CA LYS A 356 12.13 -13.13 -16.83
C LYS A 356 11.17 -14.30 -17.05
N GLN A 357 10.72 -14.95 -15.97
CA GLN A 357 9.76 -16.06 -16.05
C GLN A 357 8.38 -15.55 -16.44
N LEU A 358 7.84 -14.57 -15.71
CA LEU A 358 6.52 -13.99 -15.97
C LEU A 358 6.44 -13.37 -17.36
N TRP A 359 7.51 -12.76 -17.86
CA TRP A 359 7.61 -12.27 -19.23
C TRP A 359 7.47 -13.37 -20.29
N ARG A 360 7.75 -14.64 -19.99
CA ARG A 360 7.61 -15.72 -20.98
C ARG A 360 6.16 -16.19 -21.10
N HIS A 361 5.43 -16.30 -20.00
CA HIS A 361 4.07 -16.87 -19.99
C HIS A 361 2.94 -15.83 -19.87
N GLN A 362 3.18 -14.66 -19.27
CA GLN A 362 2.18 -13.61 -19.02
C GLN A 362 2.78 -12.21 -19.27
N ARG A 363 3.30 -11.97 -20.49
CA ARG A 363 3.97 -10.71 -20.90
C ARG A 363 3.25 -9.45 -20.47
N GLY A 364 1.94 -9.42 -20.72
CA GLY A 364 1.12 -8.25 -20.44
C GLY A 364 1.09 -7.89 -18.95
N ALA A 365 0.79 -8.85 -18.07
CA ALA A 365 0.82 -8.63 -16.63
C ALA A 365 2.22 -8.22 -16.14
N CYS A 366 3.27 -8.84 -16.68
CA CYS A 366 4.65 -8.47 -16.36
C CYS A 366 4.95 -7.00 -16.74
N LEU A 367 4.56 -6.58 -17.95
CA LEU A 367 4.75 -5.20 -18.41
C LEU A 367 3.99 -4.21 -17.51
N PHE A 368 2.74 -4.53 -17.14
CA PHE A 368 1.96 -3.69 -16.23
C PHE A 368 2.68 -3.49 -14.88
N PHE A 369 3.16 -4.55 -14.25
CA PHE A 369 3.87 -4.44 -12.98
C PHE A 369 5.17 -3.65 -13.12
N LEU A 370 5.93 -3.87 -14.19
CA LEU A 370 7.16 -3.11 -14.45
C LEU A 370 6.86 -1.62 -14.65
N LEU A 371 5.80 -1.26 -15.38
CA LEU A 371 5.37 0.12 -15.54
C LEU A 371 5.04 0.75 -14.18
N VAL A 372 4.23 0.08 -13.35
CA VAL A 372 3.90 0.59 -12.00
C VAL A 372 5.17 0.77 -11.17
N ILE A 373 6.06 -0.22 -11.14
CA ILE A 373 7.30 -0.18 -10.35
C ILE A 373 8.24 0.94 -10.80
N VAL A 374 8.44 1.09 -12.11
CA VAL A 374 9.35 2.09 -12.68
C VAL A 374 8.80 3.50 -12.51
N PHE A 375 7.53 3.74 -12.82
CA PHE A 375 6.93 5.06 -12.72
C PHE A 375 6.88 5.54 -11.26
N PHE A 376 6.43 4.68 -10.33
CA PHE A 376 6.45 5.01 -8.90
C PHE A 376 7.87 5.18 -8.39
N GLY A 377 8.80 4.32 -8.81
CA GLY A 377 10.21 4.43 -8.48
C GLY A 377 10.80 5.78 -8.87
N PHE A 378 10.54 6.27 -10.09
CA PHE A 378 11.04 7.57 -10.54
C PHE A 378 10.44 8.73 -9.76
N ILE A 379 9.12 8.77 -9.56
CA ILE A 379 8.48 9.84 -8.79
C ILE A 379 8.99 9.88 -7.34
N TYR A 380 9.14 8.72 -6.69
CA TYR A 380 9.67 8.66 -5.33
C TYR A 380 11.16 8.97 -5.23
N SER A 381 11.94 8.66 -6.28
CA SER A 381 13.36 9.00 -6.35
C SER A 381 13.59 10.51 -6.43
N LEU A 382 12.68 11.25 -7.07
CA LEU A 382 12.77 12.71 -7.19
C LEU A 382 12.19 13.45 -5.99
N GLY A 383 11.10 12.95 -5.39
CA GLY A 383 10.36 13.68 -4.37
C GLY A 383 10.80 13.43 -2.92
N SER A 384 11.74 12.52 -2.67
CA SER A 384 12.11 12.11 -1.31
C SER A 384 13.60 12.31 -1.05
N SER A 385 13.90 13.14 -0.06
CA SER A 385 15.25 13.48 0.44
C SER A 385 15.50 13.07 1.89
N ASN A 386 14.55 12.34 2.49
CA ASN A 386 14.65 11.79 3.85
C ASN A 386 14.69 10.27 3.79
N MET A 387 15.70 9.63 4.41
CA MET A 387 15.82 8.16 4.38
C MET A 387 14.62 7.45 5.04
N GLY A 388 14.05 8.00 6.12
CA GLY A 388 12.88 7.43 6.79
C GLY A 388 11.61 7.53 5.94
N GLY A 389 11.41 8.70 5.30
CA GLY A 389 10.33 8.91 4.34
C GLY A 389 10.44 7.98 3.12
N LEU A 390 11.65 7.86 2.57
CA LEU A 390 11.98 6.99 1.45
C LEU A 390 11.69 5.52 1.77
N TYR A 391 12.13 5.07 2.94
CA TYR A 391 11.91 3.72 3.45
C TYR A 391 10.41 3.39 3.54
N ARG A 392 9.58 4.35 3.97
CA ARG A 392 8.11 4.22 4.03
C ARG A 392 7.47 4.17 2.64
N VAL A 393 7.74 5.13 1.75
CA VAL A 393 7.07 5.21 0.44
C VAL A 393 7.46 4.07 -0.49
N ARG A 394 8.69 3.55 -0.35
CA ARG A 394 9.17 2.39 -1.10
C ARG A 394 8.34 1.14 -0.87
N LEU A 395 7.70 1.01 0.30
CA LEU A 395 6.83 -0.13 0.59
C LEU A 395 5.73 -0.28 -0.47
N GLN A 396 5.20 0.82 -1.02
CA GLN A 396 4.18 0.78 -2.08
C GLN A 396 4.68 0.08 -3.35
N VAL A 397 5.97 0.27 -3.69
CA VAL A 397 6.60 -0.36 -4.86
C VAL A 397 7.00 -1.80 -4.55
N ILE A 398 7.57 -2.05 -3.36
CA ILE A 398 7.97 -3.39 -2.93
C ILE A 398 6.79 -4.35 -2.90
N MET A 399 5.60 -3.90 -2.48
CA MET A 399 4.40 -4.73 -2.43
C MET A 399 4.01 -5.28 -3.81
N ILE A 400 4.13 -4.47 -4.87
CA ILE A 400 3.93 -4.93 -6.24
C ILE A 400 5.11 -5.80 -6.71
N ALA A 401 6.34 -5.42 -6.36
CA ALA A 401 7.53 -6.21 -6.67
C ALA A 401 7.50 -7.62 -6.04
N PHE A 402 6.82 -7.82 -4.91
CA PHE A 402 6.64 -9.13 -4.29
C PHE A 402 5.92 -10.14 -5.17
N ILE A 403 5.10 -9.70 -6.13
CA ILE A 403 4.50 -10.60 -7.12
C ILE A 403 5.62 -11.24 -7.96
N LEU A 404 6.52 -10.41 -8.51
CA LEU A 404 7.66 -10.86 -9.32
C LEU A 404 8.69 -11.63 -8.49
N ILE A 405 8.98 -11.16 -7.27
CA ILE A 405 9.91 -11.84 -6.36
C ILE A 405 9.36 -13.23 -5.99
N SER A 406 8.05 -13.37 -5.73
CA SER A 406 7.42 -14.65 -5.40
C SER A 406 7.50 -15.66 -6.55
N GLU A 407 7.33 -15.21 -7.80
CA GLU A 407 7.56 -16.00 -9.00
C GLU A 407 9.03 -16.46 -9.09
N GLY A 408 9.99 -15.59 -8.84
CA GLY A 408 11.40 -15.98 -8.86
C GLY A 408 11.78 -16.96 -7.76
N MET A 409 11.19 -16.82 -6.57
CA MET A 409 11.47 -17.64 -5.40
C MET A 409 10.86 -19.04 -5.50
N GLN A 410 9.74 -19.23 -6.20
CA GLN A 410 9.04 -20.53 -6.22
C GLN A 410 9.88 -21.67 -6.82
N GLY A 411 10.79 -21.34 -7.74
CA GLY A 411 11.73 -22.27 -8.36
C GLY A 411 13.09 -22.35 -7.66
N SER A 412 13.27 -21.77 -6.47
CA SER A 412 14.53 -21.82 -5.73
C SER A 412 14.67 -23.13 -4.96
N TRP A 413 15.70 -23.92 -5.26
CA TRP A 413 15.97 -25.20 -4.61
C TRP A 413 16.20 -25.04 -3.10
N THR A 414 16.91 -23.98 -2.70
CA THR A 414 17.23 -23.66 -1.29
C THR A 414 15.96 -23.42 -0.48
N LEU A 415 15.03 -22.63 -1.00
CA LEU A 415 13.74 -22.36 -0.36
C LEU A 415 12.83 -23.61 -0.39
N THR A 416 12.87 -24.39 -1.47
CA THR A 416 12.13 -25.66 -1.58
C THR A 416 12.53 -26.64 -0.47
N ARG A 417 13.82 -26.68 -0.11
CA ARG A 417 14.34 -27.52 0.97
C ARG A 417 13.90 -27.03 2.37
N ILE A 418 13.83 -25.72 2.58
CA ILE A 418 13.38 -25.12 3.85
C ILE A 418 11.87 -25.32 4.05
N PHE A 419 11.04 -24.96 3.06
CA PHE A 419 9.59 -25.14 3.12
C PHE A 419 9.18 -26.63 3.10
N GLY A 420 9.91 -27.48 2.37
CA GLY A 420 9.66 -28.93 2.35
C GLY A 420 9.91 -29.61 3.69
N ARG A 421 10.91 -29.16 4.47
CA ARG A 421 11.18 -29.67 5.82
C ARG A 421 10.09 -29.31 6.83
N LEU A 422 9.50 -28.12 6.71
CA LEU A 422 8.39 -27.68 7.58
C LEU A 422 7.10 -28.49 7.36
N VAL A 423 6.85 -28.94 6.14
CA VAL A 423 5.71 -29.82 5.82
C VAL A 423 5.94 -31.25 6.30
N LYS A 424 7.14 -31.81 6.10
CA LYS A 424 7.49 -33.17 6.54
C LYS A 424 7.49 -33.36 8.06
N ARG A 425 7.86 -32.33 8.83
CA ARG A 425 7.87 -32.42 10.31
C ARG A 425 6.46 -32.60 10.91
N LYS A 426 5.42 -32.20 10.17
CA LYS A 426 4.00 -32.37 10.54
C LYS A 426 3.41 -33.75 10.22
N SER A 427 4.05 -34.54 9.35
CA SER A 427 3.57 -35.90 9.03
C SER A 427 4.23 -36.99 9.89
N ILE A 428 5.22 -36.63 10.70
CA ILE A 428 5.97 -37.56 11.58
C ILE A 428 5.52 -37.41 13.04
N THR A 429 4.70 -36.39 13.34
CA THR A 429 4.16 -36.10 14.68
C THR A 429 2.63 -36.20 14.73
N GLY A 430 2.03 -36.86 13.74
CA GLY A 430 0.60 -37.16 13.68
C GLY A 430 0.33 -38.60 14.07
#